data_AF-A0A8T2IAK3-F1
#
_entry.id   AF-A0A8T2IAK3-F1
#
_cell.length_a   1.000
_cell.length_b   1.000
_cell.length_c   1.000
_cell.angle_alpha   90.00
_cell.angle_beta   90.00
_cell.angle_gamma   90.00
#
_symmetry.space_group_name_H-M   'P 1'
#
loop_
_entity.id
_entity.type
_entity.pdbx_description
1 polymer ?
#
loop_
_entity_poly.entity_id
_entity_poly.type
_entity_poly.pdbx_seq_one_letter_code
_entity_poly.pdbx_strand_id
1 'polypeptide(L)'
;LCRLVITATDRGSPPLTGSTILTVVVMDVNDNSPTIPVQLELTVREDALIGSEIVQVTGNDVDSGPALSYTLLVDGTTERTFSILRYGGQIWLSKQLDYEDRSSFTLTIQTSDGKHHTRADVKLTLEDVNDNTPEFSKSFYQ
;
A
#
# COMPACT_ATOMS: atom_id res chain seq x y z
N LEU A 1 1.21 20.99 19.93
CA LEU A 1 1.88 22.05 20.74
C LEU A 1 0.90 22.53 21.80
N CYS A 2 1.29 22.53 23.08
CA CYS A 2 0.45 22.95 24.19
C CYS A 2 1.08 24.16 24.90
N ARG A 3 0.29 25.16 25.29
CA ARG A 3 0.74 26.35 26.01
C ARG A 3 0.00 26.45 27.34
N LEU A 4 0.75 26.40 28.43
CA LEU A 4 0.23 26.48 29.79
C LEU A 4 0.69 27.78 30.43
N VAL A 5 -0.22 28.47 31.12
CA VAL A 5 0.13 29.62 31.95
C VAL A 5 0.44 29.11 33.35
N ILE A 6 1.67 29.31 33.81
CA ILE A 6 2.10 28.97 35.16
C ILE A 6 2.13 30.27 35.96
N THR A 7 1.48 30.28 37.11
CA THR A 7 1.44 31.43 38.02
C THR A 7 2.05 31.05 39.36
N ALA A 8 3.01 31.83 39.82
CA ALA A 8 3.53 31.77 41.17
C ALA A 8 2.90 32.92 41.99
N THR A 9 2.45 32.61 43.21
CA THR A 9 1.89 33.56 44.17
C THR A 9 2.74 33.53 45.43
N ASP A 10 3.18 34.68 45.91
CA ASP A 10 3.88 34.75 47.21
C ASP A 10 2.88 34.65 48.39
N ARG A 11 3.40 34.67 49.63
CA ARG A 11 2.58 34.65 50.85
C ARG A 11 2.47 36.02 51.52
N GLY A 12 2.70 37.10 50.77
CA GLY A 12 2.62 38.47 51.26
C GLY A 12 1.19 38.89 51.60
N SER A 13 1.04 40.04 52.28
CA SER A 13 -0.25 40.68 52.49
C SER A 13 -0.13 42.16 52.08
N PRO A 14 -0.62 42.55 50.89
CA PRO A 14 -1.30 41.70 49.89
C PRO A 14 -0.32 40.74 49.17
N PRO A 15 -0.80 39.61 48.62
CA PRO A 15 0.05 38.69 47.87
C PRO A 15 0.38 39.26 46.48
N LEU A 16 1.59 39.00 45.99
CA LEU A 16 2.00 39.30 44.62
C LEU A 16 2.03 38.03 43.76
N THR A 17 1.78 38.19 42.47
CA THR A 17 1.84 37.11 41.49
C THR A 17 2.79 37.41 40.35
N GLY A 18 3.42 36.36 39.82
CA GLY A 18 4.17 36.38 38.57
C GLY A 18 3.73 35.20 37.71
N SER A 19 3.48 35.45 36.42
CA SER A 19 3.09 34.41 35.47
C SER A 19 4.08 34.28 34.33
N THR A 20 4.24 33.05 33.82
CA THR A 20 5.01 32.76 32.61
C THR A 20 4.31 31.71 31.77
N ILE A 21 4.70 31.59 30.51
CA ILE A 21 4.15 30.58 29.59
C ILE A 21 5.13 29.41 29.51
N LEU A 22 4.66 28.23 29.87
CA LEU A 22 5.33 26.97 29.55
C LEU A 22 4.80 26.45 28.21
N THR A 23 5.69 26.33 27.24
CA THR A 23 5.39 25.67 25.97
C THR A 23 5.81 24.21 26.07
N VAL A 24 4.86 23.30 25.92
CA VAL A 24 5.09 21.85 25.86
C VAL A 24 5.04 21.40 24.40
N VAL A 25 6.14 20.84 23.93
CA VAL A 25 6.26 20.21 22.61
C VAL A 25 6.12 18.71 22.82
N VAL A 26 5.07 18.13 22.23
CA VAL A 26 4.91 16.67 22.16
C VAL A 26 5.60 16.22 20.89
N MET A 27 6.61 15.35 21.06
CA MET A 27 7.29 14.70 19.95
C MET A 27 6.50 13.46 19.57
N ASP A 28 6.22 13.33 18.29
CA ASP A 28 5.59 12.14 17.76
C ASP A 28 6.55 10.94 17.81
N VAL A 29 6.00 9.77 18.11
CA VAL A 29 6.72 8.50 18.15
C VAL A 29 5.98 7.56 17.22
N ASN A 30 6.72 6.83 16.39
CA ASN A 30 6.10 5.81 15.55
C ASN A 30 5.56 4.66 16.42
N ASP A 31 4.29 4.71 16.77
CA ASP A 31 3.55 3.76 17.60
C ASP A 31 2.24 3.29 16.98
N ASN A 32 1.87 3.80 15.81
CA ASN A 32 0.75 3.36 15.00
C ASN A 32 1.25 2.52 13.82
N SER A 33 0.44 1.56 13.38
CA SER A 33 0.77 0.76 12.19
C SER A 33 0.22 1.44 10.94
N PRO A 34 0.91 1.32 9.79
CA PRO A 34 0.40 1.87 8.55
C PRO A 34 -0.86 1.15 8.12
N THR A 35 -1.72 1.85 7.40
CA THR A 35 -2.96 1.34 6.83
C THR A 35 -2.85 1.27 5.31
N ILE A 36 -3.51 0.29 4.70
CA ILE A 36 -3.60 0.11 3.25
C ILE A 36 -5.01 -0.45 2.94
N PRO A 37 -5.66 -0.10 1.81
CA PRO A 37 -6.97 -0.62 1.45
C PRO A 37 -7.01 -2.15 1.49
N VAL A 38 -7.99 -2.71 2.20
CA VAL A 38 -7.95 -4.12 2.65
C VAL A 38 -8.28 -5.13 1.55
N GLN A 39 -8.87 -4.70 0.43
CA GLN A 39 -9.18 -5.55 -0.71
C GLN A 39 -9.35 -4.66 -1.93
N LEU A 40 -8.58 -4.94 -2.98
CA LEU A 40 -8.72 -4.28 -4.26
C LEU A 40 -8.93 -5.34 -5.33
N GLU A 41 -10.10 -5.33 -5.95
CA GLU A 41 -10.39 -6.18 -7.11
C GLU A 41 -10.21 -5.34 -8.38
N LEU A 42 -9.44 -5.86 -9.32
CA LEU A 42 -9.25 -5.24 -10.63
C LEU A 42 -9.17 -6.27 -11.75
N THR A 43 -9.45 -5.80 -12.94
CA THR A 43 -9.44 -6.58 -14.17
C THR A 43 -8.37 -6.06 -15.10
N VAL A 44 -7.62 -6.97 -15.72
CA VAL A 44 -6.55 -6.66 -16.68
C VAL A 44 -6.68 -7.58 -17.88
N ARG A 45 -6.56 -7.05 -19.09
CA ARG A 45 -6.53 -7.87 -20.30
C ARG A 45 -5.24 -8.69 -20.35
N GLU A 46 -5.33 -9.93 -20.79
CA GLU A 46 -4.12 -10.77 -20.92
C GLU A 46 -3.11 -10.22 -21.94
N ASP A 47 -3.59 -9.47 -22.94
CA ASP A 47 -2.77 -8.82 -23.96
C ASP A 47 -2.07 -7.53 -23.48
N ALA A 48 -2.14 -7.22 -22.17
CA ALA A 48 -1.41 -6.11 -21.57
C ALA A 48 0.09 -6.20 -21.85
N LEU A 49 0.69 -5.08 -22.27
CA LEU A 49 2.10 -5.03 -22.62
C LEU A 49 2.98 -5.14 -21.36
N ILE A 50 4.08 -5.86 -21.47
CA ILE A 50 5.14 -5.86 -20.45
C ILE A 50 5.62 -4.42 -20.22
N GLY A 51 5.76 -4.03 -18.95
CA GLY A 51 6.09 -2.67 -18.54
C GLY A 51 4.89 -1.73 -18.45
N SER A 52 3.66 -2.24 -18.56
CA SER A 52 2.45 -1.48 -18.22
C SER A 52 2.26 -1.38 -16.70
N GLU A 53 1.75 -0.23 -16.26
CA GLU A 53 1.30 -0.04 -14.87
C GLU A 53 -0.08 -0.68 -14.73
N ILE A 54 -0.21 -1.58 -13.76
CA ILE A 54 -1.46 -2.29 -13.46
C ILE A 54 -2.32 -1.47 -12.50
N VAL A 55 -1.72 -1.06 -11.39
CA VAL A 55 -2.39 -0.29 -10.35
C VAL A 55 -1.38 0.36 -9.42
N GLN A 56 -1.76 1.47 -8.80
CA GLN A 56 -1.02 2.08 -7.71
C GLN A 56 -1.73 1.84 -6.38
N VAL A 57 -1.05 1.17 -5.44
CA VAL A 57 -1.54 1.07 -4.06
C VAL A 57 -0.99 2.23 -3.22
N THR A 58 -1.83 2.77 -2.35
CA THR A 58 -1.45 3.87 -1.46
C THR A 58 -1.83 3.50 -0.04
N GLY A 59 -0.84 3.50 0.85
CA GLY A 59 -1.02 3.38 2.29
C GLY A 59 -1.03 4.74 2.99
N ASN A 60 -1.49 4.76 4.23
CA ASN A 60 -1.49 5.94 5.10
C ASN A 60 -1.01 5.58 6.50
N ASP A 61 -0.21 6.46 7.10
CA ASP A 61 0.17 6.37 8.52
C ASP A 61 -0.23 7.67 9.22
N VAL A 62 -0.63 7.58 10.48
CA VAL A 62 -1.01 8.75 11.29
C VAL A 62 0.20 9.36 12.00
N ASP A 63 1.29 8.61 12.10
CA ASP A 63 2.53 9.07 12.68
C ASP A 63 3.26 10.00 11.71
N SER A 64 3.98 10.96 12.26
CA SER A 64 4.94 11.85 11.58
C SER A 64 6.23 11.10 11.18
N GLY A 65 6.19 9.77 11.16
CA GLY A 65 7.27 8.84 10.86
C GLY A 65 7.67 8.81 9.38
N PRO A 66 8.64 7.94 9.03
CA PRO A 66 9.24 7.95 7.69
C PRO A 66 8.24 7.54 6.61
N ALA A 67 8.54 7.94 5.37
CA ALA A 67 7.72 7.58 4.22
C ALA A 67 7.52 6.06 4.11
N LEU A 68 6.31 5.67 3.76
CA LEU A 68 5.94 4.26 3.62
C LEU A 68 6.72 3.59 2.50
N SER A 69 7.02 2.31 2.72
CA SER A 69 7.62 1.43 1.74
C SER A 69 6.71 0.24 1.47
N TYR A 70 6.68 -0.19 0.21
CA TYR A 70 5.83 -1.25 -0.29
C TYR A 70 6.69 -2.41 -0.80
N THR A 71 6.26 -3.62 -0.51
CA THR A 71 6.90 -4.85 -0.97
C THR A 71 5.83 -5.82 -1.45
N LEU A 72 6.03 -6.39 -2.63
CA LEU A 72 5.19 -7.46 -3.15
C LEU A 72 5.72 -8.76 -2.55
N LEU A 73 4.89 -9.44 -1.76
CA LEU A 73 5.21 -10.77 -1.25
C LEU A 73 4.93 -11.75 -2.37
N VAL A 74 6.00 -12.18 -3.04
CA VAL A 74 5.92 -13.18 -4.10
C VAL A 74 5.76 -14.56 -3.49
N ASP A 75 4.77 -15.28 -3.99
CA ASP A 75 4.72 -16.73 -3.94
C ASP A 75 5.32 -17.31 -5.23
N GLY A 76 5.50 -18.64 -5.32
CA GLY A 76 6.02 -19.27 -6.53
C GLY A 76 5.15 -19.07 -7.78
N THR A 77 3.97 -18.42 -7.64
CA THR A 77 2.98 -18.24 -8.70
C THR A 77 3.02 -16.82 -9.29
N THR A 78 3.43 -15.83 -8.50
CA THR A 78 3.58 -14.42 -8.88
C THR A 78 5.05 -14.03 -9.09
N GLU A 79 5.98 -14.94 -8.81
CA GLU A 79 7.42 -14.72 -8.95
C GLU A 79 7.77 -14.24 -10.37
N ARG A 80 8.33 -13.04 -10.47
CA ARG A 80 8.75 -12.35 -11.71
C ARG A 80 7.61 -11.93 -12.67
N THR A 81 6.35 -12.20 -12.36
CA THR A 81 5.22 -11.71 -13.19
C THR A 81 4.90 -10.25 -12.91
N PHE A 82 4.98 -9.85 -11.64
CA PHE A 82 4.72 -8.48 -11.21
C PHE A 82 5.89 -7.92 -10.39
N SER A 83 6.05 -6.60 -10.43
CA SER A 83 6.98 -5.88 -9.57
C SER A 83 6.28 -4.67 -8.95
N ILE A 84 6.76 -4.19 -7.80
CA ILE A 84 6.22 -3.01 -7.12
C ILE A 84 7.30 -1.96 -6.89
N LEU A 85 6.97 -0.69 -7.15
CA LEU A 85 7.87 0.42 -6.85
C LEU A 85 7.88 0.72 -5.36
N ARG A 86 9.02 0.47 -4.70
CA ARG A 86 9.16 0.49 -3.23
C ARG A 86 8.57 1.72 -2.54
N TYR A 87 8.69 2.92 -3.12
CA TYR A 87 8.22 4.16 -2.48
C TYR A 87 7.02 4.80 -3.18
N GLY A 88 6.59 4.26 -4.32
CA GLY A 88 5.46 4.80 -5.08
C GLY A 88 4.23 3.91 -5.06
N GLY A 89 4.38 2.62 -4.75
CA GLY A 89 3.28 1.66 -4.68
C GLY A 89 2.71 1.24 -6.04
N GLN A 90 3.29 1.69 -7.16
CA GLN A 90 2.89 1.23 -8.49
C GLN A 90 3.30 -0.23 -8.70
N ILE A 91 2.35 -1.05 -9.14
CA ILE A 91 2.55 -2.42 -9.55
C ILE A 91 2.68 -2.46 -11.07
N TRP A 92 3.76 -3.06 -11.56
CA TRP A 92 4.10 -3.14 -12.98
C TRP A 92 4.11 -4.58 -13.48
N LEU A 93 3.61 -4.77 -14.69
CA LEU A 93 3.68 -6.06 -15.37
C LEU A 93 5.10 -6.33 -15.86
N SER A 94 5.67 -7.46 -15.46
CA SER A 94 7.06 -7.84 -15.76
C SER A 94 7.18 -9.04 -16.69
N LYS A 95 6.08 -9.77 -16.90
CA LYS A 95 5.96 -10.92 -17.82
C LYS A 95 4.60 -10.88 -18.51
N GLN A 96 4.51 -11.39 -19.74
CA GLN A 96 3.23 -11.53 -20.44
C GLN A 96 2.24 -12.40 -19.64
N LEU A 97 0.97 -12.03 -19.70
CA LEU A 97 -0.15 -12.76 -19.12
C LEU A 97 -0.75 -13.71 -20.17
N ASP A 98 -1.43 -14.74 -19.70
CA ASP A 98 -2.04 -15.80 -20.52
C ASP A 98 -3.26 -16.31 -19.73
N TYR A 99 -4.46 -16.06 -20.24
CA TYR A 99 -5.72 -16.40 -19.62
C TYR A 99 -5.91 -17.93 -19.56
N GLU A 100 -5.52 -18.65 -20.61
CA GLU A 100 -5.58 -20.11 -20.68
C GLU A 100 -4.64 -20.80 -19.67
N ASP A 101 -3.47 -20.24 -19.41
CA ASP A 101 -2.57 -20.71 -18.34
C ASP A 101 -3.12 -20.32 -16.95
N ARG A 102 -3.50 -19.05 -16.78
CA ARG A 102 -4.04 -18.54 -15.52
C ARG A 102 -4.91 -17.31 -15.66
N SER A 103 -6.18 -17.47 -15.33
CA SER A 103 -7.18 -16.40 -15.37
C SER A 103 -7.23 -15.45 -14.16
N SER A 104 -6.46 -15.68 -13.09
CA SER A 104 -6.44 -14.77 -11.93
C SER A 104 -5.18 -14.86 -11.06
N PHE A 105 -4.86 -13.76 -10.37
CA PHE A 105 -3.75 -13.65 -9.42
C PHE A 105 -4.19 -12.99 -8.12
N THR A 106 -3.55 -13.37 -7.01
CA THR A 106 -3.67 -12.66 -5.74
C THR A 106 -2.30 -12.10 -5.37
N LEU A 107 -2.18 -10.77 -5.34
CA LEU A 107 -0.95 -10.08 -5.00
C LEU A 107 -1.02 -9.61 -3.55
N THR A 108 -0.22 -10.20 -2.66
CA THR A 108 -0.13 -9.76 -1.27
C THR A 108 0.90 -8.65 -1.15
N ILE A 109 0.45 -7.44 -0.81
CA ILE A 109 1.31 -6.27 -0.62
C ILE A 109 1.56 -6.06 0.85
N GLN A 110 2.84 -5.90 1.23
CA GLN A 110 3.24 -5.46 2.55
C GLN A 110 3.64 -3.97 2.51
N THR A 111 2.97 -3.17 3.34
CA THR A 111 3.30 -1.76 3.59
C THR A 111 4.03 -1.65 4.91
N SER A 112 5.11 -0.87 4.97
CA SER A 112 5.91 -0.66 6.19
C SER A 112 6.39 0.78 6.32
N ASP A 113 6.31 1.29 7.54
CA ASP A 113 6.85 2.55 8.05
C ASP A 113 8.28 2.37 8.65
N GLY A 114 8.92 1.23 8.41
CA GLY A 114 10.23 0.86 8.97
C GLY A 114 10.21 0.22 10.35
N LYS A 115 9.09 0.23 11.08
CA LYS A 115 8.95 -0.42 12.41
C LYS A 115 7.76 -1.39 12.43
N HIS A 116 6.60 -0.93 12.01
CA HIS A 116 5.38 -1.69 11.84
C HIS A 116 5.16 -2.07 10.37
N HIS A 117 4.24 -3.01 10.15
CA HIS A 117 3.86 -3.42 8.82
C HIS A 117 2.43 -3.93 8.78
N THR A 118 1.76 -3.70 7.66
CA THR A 118 0.41 -4.17 7.37
C THR A 118 0.39 -4.82 5.99
N ARG A 119 -0.50 -5.80 5.81
CA ARG A 119 -0.66 -6.52 4.55
C ARG A 119 -2.08 -6.36 4.01
N ALA A 120 -2.19 -6.31 2.69
CA ALA A 120 -3.45 -6.38 1.98
C ALA A 120 -3.30 -7.17 0.69
N ASP A 121 -4.40 -7.76 0.25
CA ASP A 121 -4.45 -8.54 -0.98
C ASP A 121 -5.11 -7.74 -2.10
N VAL A 122 -4.49 -7.81 -3.27
CA VAL A 122 -5.00 -7.26 -4.52
C VAL A 122 -5.35 -8.44 -5.43
N LYS A 123 -6.63 -8.58 -5.76
CA LYS A 123 -7.13 -9.65 -6.61
C LYS A 123 -7.22 -9.15 -8.05
N LEU A 124 -6.43 -9.78 -8.91
CA LEU A 124 -6.36 -9.52 -10.34
C LEU A 124 -7.15 -10.59 -11.07
N THR A 125 -8.14 -10.21 -11.86
CA THR A 125 -8.82 -11.13 -12.79
C THR A 125 -8.42 -10.78 -14.21
N LEU A 126 -8.13 -11.79 -15.03
CA LEU A 126 -7.79 -11.57 -16.42
C LEU A 126 -9.04 -11.51 -17.30
N GLU A 127 -9.02 -10.58 -18.25
CA GLU A 127 -9.94 -10.57 -19.40
C GLU A 127 -9.33 -11.39 -20.53
N ASP A 128 -10.06 -12.45 -20.92
CA ASP A 128 -9.80 -13.29 -22.08
C ASP A 128 -9.89 -12.49 -23.38
N VAL A 129 -8.89 -12.66 -24.22
CA VAL A 129 -8.75 -12.12 -25.56
C VAL A 129 -8.65 -13.30 -26.50
N ASN A 130 -9.54 -13.36 -27.50
CA ASN A 130 -9.53 -14.41 -28.51
C ASN A 130 -8.27 -14.36 -29.41
N ASP A 131 -7.16 -14.89 -28.91
CA ASP A 131 -5.85 -15.01 -29.56
C ASP A 131 -5.53 -16.46 -29.96
N ASN A 132 -6.33 -17.42 -29.47
CA ASN A 132 -6.24 -18.83 -29.81
C ASN A 132 -7.02 -19.15 -31.10
N THR A 133 -6.32 -19.77 -32.07
CA THR A 133 -6.96 -20.21 -33.32
C THR A 133 -7.87 -21.41 -33.04
N PRO A 134 -9.11 -21.46 -33.57
CA PRO A 134 -9.99 -22.59 -33.34
C PRO A 134 -9.40 -23.89 -33.88
N GLU A 135 -9.26 -24.87 -33.00
CA GLU A 135 -8.84 -26.21 -33.37
C GLU A 135 -10.07 -27.08 -33.63
N PHE A 136 -10.22 -27.56 -34.87
CA PHE A 136 -11.29 -28.50 -35.19
C PHE A 136 -10.90 -29.89 -34.68
N SER A 137 -11.72 -30.47 -33.80
CA SER A 137 -11.53 -31.84 -33.30
C SER A 137 -11.64 -32.92 -34.38
N LYS A 138 -12.11 -32.57 -35.58
CA LYS A 138 -12.17 -33.44 -36.75
C LYS A 138 -11.72 -32.70 -38.00
N SER A 139 -10.86 -33.34 -38.78
CA SER A 139 -10.49 -32.86 -40.11
C SER A 139 -11.63 -32.97 -41.13
N PHE A 140 -12.69 -33.76 -40.85
CA PHE A 140 -13.91 -33.86 -41.65
C PHE A 140 -15.14 -34.16 -40.77
N TYR A 141 -16.25 -33.47 -41.05
CA TYR A 141 -17.59 -33.86 -40.60
C TYR A 141 -18.26 -34.63 -41.74
N GLN A 142 -18.74 -35.85 -41.46
CA GLN A 142 -19.46 -36.69 -42.42
C GLN A 142 -20.95 -36.59 -42.18
#